data_AF-A0A0P1FLC0-F1
#
_entry.id   AF-A0A0P1FLC0-F1
#
_cell.length_a   1.000
_cell.length_b   1.000
_cell.length_c   1.000
_cell.angle_alpha   90.00
_cell.angle_beta   90.00
_cell.angle_gamma   90.00
#
_symmetry.space_group_name_H-M   'P 1'
#
loop_
_entity.id
_entity.type
_entity.pdbx_description
1 polymer ?
#
loop_
_entity_poly.entity_id
_entity_poly.type
_entity_poly.pdbx_seq_one_letter_code
_entity_poly.pdbx_strand_id
1 'polypeptide(L)' 'MTKFNDTIRVLILLKLRKKNVRPKILPSADCRPGQVQTKDPHVLCAIGRSWGWRRRM' A
#
# COMPACT_ATOMS: atom_id res chain seq x y z
N MET A 1 33.40 7.04 -6.71
CA MET A 1 32.10 7.29 -7.38
C MET A 1 31.01 6.58 -6.60
N THR A 2 30.32 7.32 -5.73
CA THR A 2 29.26 6.81 -4.84
C THR A 2 28.02 6.48 -5.67
N LYS A 3 27.66 5.19 -5.75
CA LYS A 3 26.46 4.71 -6.44
C LYS A 3 25.23 5.34 -5.78
N PHE A 4 24.42 6.07 -6.54
CA PHE A 4 23.12 6.57 -6.07
C PHE A 4 22.24 5.36 -5.77
N ASN A 5 21.84 5.23 -4.51
CA ASN A 5 21.01 4.14 -4.05
C ASN A 5 19.56 4.52 -4.35
N ASP A 6 19.05 4.18 -5.53
CA ASP A 6 17.70 4.51 -6.03
C ASP A 6 16.55 3.82 -5.24
N THR A 7 16.84 3.35 -4.03
CA THR A 7 15.91 2.58 -3.19
C THR A 7 15.24 3.51 -2.18
N ILE A 8 13.98 3.87 -2.44
CA ILE A 8 13.16 4.60 -1.47
C ILE A 8 12.75 3.65 -0.34
N ARG A 9 13.23 3.90 0.87
CA ARG A 9 12.82 3.18 2.09
C ARG A 9 11.66 3.90 2.75
N VAL A 10 10.46 3.38 2.58
CA VAL A 10 9.25 3.93 3.21
C VAL A 10 9.00 3.21 4.55
N LEU A 11 9.17 3.92 5.66
CA LEU A 11 8.83 3.41 6.99
C LEU A 11 7.37 3.78 7.32
N ILE A 12 6.44 2.85 7.09
CA ILE A 12 5.05 3.06 7.46
C ILE A 12 4.89 2.67 8.94
N LEU A 13 4.69 3.66 9.80
CA LEU A 13 4.43 3.42 11.22
C LEU A 13 3.02 2.85 11.39
N LEU A 14 2.88 1.54 11.27
CA LEU A 14 1.64 0.83 11.56
C LEU A 14 1.52 0.66 13.08
N LYS A 15 0.53 1.32 13.69
CA LYS A 15 0.21 1.07 15.10
C LYS A 15 -0.29 -0.37 15.25
N LEU A 16 0.49 -1.22 15.93
CA LEU A 16 0.08 -2.57 16.29
C LEU A 16 -1.09 -2.49 17.27
N ARG A 17 -2.23 -3.10 16.92
CA ARG A 17 -3.41 -3.16 17.78
C ARG A 17 -3.73 -4.61 18.10
N LYS A 18 -3.94 -4.93 19.38
CA LYS A 18 -4.43 -6.25 19.82
C LYS A 18 -5.95 -6.28 19.65
N LYS A 19 -6.47 -7.17 18.80
CA LYS A 19 -7.91 -7.48 18.71
C LYS A 19 -8.04 -9.00 18.78
N ASN A 20 -8.76 -9.49 19.79
CA ASN A 20 -9.03 -10.92 20.02
C ASN A 20 -7.75 -11.77 20.21
N VAL A 21 -6.85 -11.36 21.11
CA VAL A 21 -5.60 -12.07 21.51
C VAL A 21 -4.49 -12.09 20.44
N ARG A 22 -4.82 -12.07 19.15
CA ARG A 22 -3.84 -12.10 18.06
C ARG A 22 -3.38 -10.68 17.65
N PRO A 23 -2.07 -10.42 17.49
CA PRO A 23 -1.61 -9.18 16.89
C PRO A 23 -2.07 -9.13 15.43
N LYS A 24 -2.85 -8.10 15.07
CA LYS A 24 -3.31 -7.86 13.70
C LYS A 24 -2.93 -6.44 13.32
N ILE A 25 -2.40 -6.27 12.11
CA ILE A 25 -2.26 -4.95 11.50
C ILE A 25 -3.68 -4.45 11.25
N LEU A 26 -4.08 -3.42 11.99
CA LEU A 26 -5.37 -2.77 11.82
C LEU A 26 -5.18 -1.44 11.09
N PRO A 27 -6.15 -1.02 10.28
CA PRO A 27 -6.15 0.34 9.75
C PRO A 27 -6.21 1.36 10.90
N SER A 28 -5.80 2.61 10.60
CA SER A 28 -5.86 3.69 11.60
C SER A 28 -7.27 3.79 12.20
N ALA A 29 -7.36 4.26 13.44
CA ALA A 29 -8.65 4.47 14.10
C ALA A 29 -9.56 5.42 13.29
N ASP A 30 -8.97 6.27 12.46
CA ASP A 30 -9.65 7.23 11.58
C ASP A 30 -10.13 6.63 10.24
N CYS A 31 -9.78 5.36 9.95
CA CYS A 31 -10.31 4.67 8.79
C CYS A 31 -11.78 4.32 9.01
N ARG A 32 -12.65 5.27 8.67
CA ARG A 32 -14.10 5.10 8.69
C ARG A 32 -14.47 3.95 7.72
N PRO A 33 -15.27 2.96 8.15
CA PRO A 33 -15.76 1.90 7.25
C PRO A 33 -16.62 2.57 6.16
N GLY A 34 -16.05 2.72 4.96
CA GLY A 34 -16.63 3.50 3.86
C GLY A 34 -15.69 4.54 3.25
N GLN A 35 -14.60 4.91 3.93
CA GLN A 35 -13.57 5.80 3.37
C GLN A 35 -12.60 5.07 2.43
N VAL A 36 -12.56 3.74 2.51
CA VAL A 36 -12.00 2.91 1.44
C VAL A 36 -13.06 2.87 0.34
N GLN A 37 -13.12 3.96 -0.43
CA GLN A 37 -13.92 4.02 -1.65
C GLN A 37 -13.54 2.79 -2.48
N THR A 38 -14.51 1.93 -2.78
CA THR A 38 -14.29 0.75 -3.62
C THR A 38 -13.72 1.26 -4.93
N LYS A 39 -12.42 1.08 -5.13
CA LYS A 39 -11.76 1.56 -6.34
C LYS A 39 -12.36 0.80 -7.51
N ASP A 40 -12.80 1.53 -8.51
CA ASP A 40 -13.39 0.95 -9.69
C ASP A 40 -12.44 -0.11 -10.31
N PRO A 41 -12.94 -1.31 -10.62
CA PRO A 41 -12.10 -2.40 -11.09
C PRO A 41 -11.37 -2.08 -12.42
N HIS A 42 -11.92 -1.20 -13.26
CA HIS A 42 -11.26 -0.78 -14.50
C HIS A 42 -10.05 0.11 -14.23
N VAL A 43 -10.13 0.98 -13.21
CA VAL A 43 -9.00 1.81 -12.77
C VAL A 43 -7.84 0.94 -12.26
N LEU A 44 -8.13 -0.09 -11.46
CA LEU A 44 -7.11 -1.04 -11.00
C LEU A 44 -6.49 -1.83 -12.17
N CYS A 45 -7.30 -2.22 -13.15
CA CYS A 45 -6.80 -2.90 -14.35
C CYS A 45 -5.89 -2.00 -15.19
N ALA A 46 -6.24 -0.72 -15.37
CA ALA A 46 -5.44 0.25 -16.10
C ALA A 46 -4.05 0.48 -15.44
N ILE A 47 -4.01 0.59 -14.11
CA ILE A 47 -2.76 0.70 -13.34
C ILE A 47 -1.93 -0.57 -13.46
N GLY A 48 -2.56 -1.75 -13.33
CA GLY A 48 -1.87 -3.03 -13.49
C GLY A 48 -1.25 -3.20 -14.88
N ARG A 49 -1.98 -2.78 -15.93
CA ARG A 49 -1.47 -2.77 -17.30
C ARG A 49 -0.27 -1.84 -17.42
N SER A 50 -0.38 -0.57 -17.01
CA SER A 50 0.72 0.41 -17.14
C SER A 50 1.98 0.01 -16.36
N TRP A 51 1.82 -0.58 -15.18
CA TRP A 51 2.95 -1.11 -14.41
C TRP A 51 3.66 -2.28 -15.11
N GLY A 52 2.90 -3.12 -15.83
CA GLY A 52 3.45 -4.21 -16.65
C GLY A 52 4.28 -3.73 -17.85
N TRP A 53 4.08 -2.50 -18.32
CA TRP A 53 4.96 -1.85 -19.30
C TRP A 53 6.27 -1.40 -18.65
N ARG A 54 6.20 -0.84 -17.43
CA ARG A 54 7.38 -0.35 -16.70
C ARG A 54 8.39 -1.45 -16.32
N ARG A 55 7.93 -2.68 -16.08
CA ARG A 55 8.82 -3.84 -15.79
C ARG A 55 9.46 -4.48 -17.02
N ARG A 56 8.95 -4.17 -18.23
CA ARG A 56 9.45 -4.75 -19.48
C ARG A 56 10.52 -3.89 -20.15
N MET A 57 10.68 -2.65 -19.72
CA MET A 57 11.88 -1.84 -19.95
C MET A 57 12.88 -2.10 -18.83
#